data_AF-A0A8C3XP51-F1
#
_entry.id   AF-A0A8C3XP51-F1
#
_cell.length_a   1.000
_cell.length_b   1.000
_cell.length_c   1.000
_cell.angle_alpha   90.00
_cell.angle_beta   90.00
_cell.angle_gamma   90.00
#
_symmetry.space_group_name_H-M   'P 1'
#
loop_
_entity.id
_entity.type
_entity.pdbx_description
1 polymer ?
#
loop_
_entity_poly.entity_id
_entity_poly.type
_entity_poly.pdbx_seq_one_letter_code
_entity_poly.pdbx_strand_id
1 'polypeptide(L)'
;MNIDVEFHIRHNYPWARLPASIRQGLGNSQREYEKQVVLYSIRNQLRYRNNLVKHVKKEERKYYEELLKYSRDHLMLYPYHLSDIMVKGLRITPFSYYTGIMEVSLGTDLKQNMSCLRLLGIGRNQYIDLMNQCRSSKKFFRRKTARDLLPVKPVEIAIEAWWVVQAGYITEDDIKICTTSEKSVIDKIIDSGPQLAGSLDYNIVHSKCLTNVAFLSLL
;
A
#
# COMPACT_ATOMS: atom_id res chain seq x y z
N MET A 1 17.21 -4.94 17.10
CA MET A 1 16.70 -3.83 17.92
C MET A 1 16.42 -4.41 19.30
N ASN A 2 16.70 -3.69 20.38
CA ASN A 2 16.57 -4.24 21.74
C ASN A 2 15.08 -4.41 22.08
N ILE A 3 14.67 -5.63 22.47
CA ILE A 3 13.29 -6.01 22.81
C ILE A 3 12.72 -5.07 23.88
N ASP A 4 13.54 -4.65 24.84
CA ASP A 4 13.12 -3.72 25.89
C ASP A 4 12.78 -2.35 25.30
N VAL A 5 13.56 -1.84 24.34
CA VAL A 5 13.28 -0.55 23.69
C VAL A 5 11.97 -0.63 22.90
N GLU A 6 11.72 -1.74 22.20
CA GLU A 6 10.47 -1.97 21.47
C GLU A 6 9.26 -1.98 22.41
N PHE A 7 9.37 -2.63 23.57
CA PHE A 7 8.33 -2.63 24.59
C PHE A 7 7.91 -1.21 24.97
N HIS A 8 8.88 -0.33 25.25
CA HIS A 8 8.60 1.05 25.66
C HIS A 8 7.98 1.88 24.51
N ILE A 9 8.42 1.65 23.26
CA ILE A 9 7.84 2.31 22.08
C ILE A 9 6.39 1.85 21.90
N ARG A 10 6.11 0.55 22.00
CA ARG A 10 4.77 -0.03 21.85
C ARG A 10 3.77 0.51 22.89
N HIS A 11 4.24 0.81 24.10
CA HIS A 11 3.43 1.41 25.17
C HIS A 11 3.37 2.94 25.12
N ASN A 12 3.91 3.55 24.07
CA ASN A 12 3.95 4.99 23.87
C ASN A 12 4.65 5.78 25.00
N TYR A 13 5.75 5.25 25.53
CA TYR A 13 6.54 5.94 26.54
C TYR A 13 7.46 6.98 25.90
N PRO A 14 7.29 8.29 26.17
CA PRO A 14 8.20 9.31 25.66
C PRO A 14 9.58 9.20 26.34
N TRP A 15 10.61 9.78 25.73
CA TRP A 15 11.99 9.76 26.25
C TRP A 15 12.10 10.09 27.74
N ALA A 16 11.36 11.11 28.21
CA ALA A 16 11.35 11.54 29.60
C ALA A 16 10.83 10.48 30.60
N ARG A 17 10.02 9.53 30.14
CA ARG A 17 9.45 8.44 30.96
C ARG A 17 10.23 7.13 30.85
N LEU A 18 11.34 7.10 30.11
CA LEU A 18 12.15 5.90 29.97
C LEU A 18 13.00 5.62 31.22
N PRO A 19 13.11 4.35 31.64
CA PRO A 19 14.04 3.95 32.69
C PRO A 19 15.48 4.36 32.39
N ALA A 20 16.27 4.65 33.42
CA ALA A 20 17.66 5.06 33.28
C ALA A 20 18.52 4.00 32.56
N SER A 21 18.26 2.71 32.80
CA SER A 21 18.92 1.59 32.12
C SER A 21 18.72 1.63 30.60
N ILE A 22 17.50 1.90 30.15
CA ILE A 22 17.15 1.99 28.72
C ILE A 22 17.78 3.23 28.09
N ARG A 23 17.77 4.37 28.78
CA ARG A 23 18.42 5.60 28.32
C ARG A 23 19.93 5.41 28.17
N GLN A 24 20.58 4.76 29.13
CA GLN A 24 22.01 4.42 29.05
C GLN A 24 22.31 3.49 27.87
N GLY A 25 21.46 2.48 27.63
CA GLY A 25 21.60 1.58 26.48
C GLY A 25 21.48 2.27 25.11
N LEU A 26 20.86 3.46 25.06
CA LEU A 26 20.76 4.31 23.88
C LEU A 26 21.80 5.46 23.88
N GLY A 27 22.84 5.35 24.71
CA GLY A 27 23.90 6.36 24.84
C GLY A 27 23.40 7.69 25.43
N ASN A 28 22.33 7.66 26.22
CA ASN A 28 21.63 8.83 26.76
C ASN A 28 21.21 9.85 25.69
N SER A 29 21.03 9.39 24.45
CA SER A 29 20.67 10.24 23.32
C SER A 29 19.18 10.14 23.01
N GLN A 30 18.45 11.22 23.27
CA GLN A 30 17.04 11.34 22.86
C GLN A 30 16.89 11.15 21.34
N ARG A 31 17.83 11.70 20.55
CA ARG A 31 17.82 11.56 19.09
C ARG A 31 17.92 10.11 18.64
N GLU A 32 18.67 9.28 19.37
CA GLU A 32 18.78 7.86 19.03
C GLU A 32 17.47 7.13 19.34
N TYR A 33 16.83 7.44 20.46
CA TYR A 33 15.49 6.90 20.75
C TYR A 33 14.46 7.29 19.69
N GLU A 34 14.46 8.55 19.27
CA GLU A 34 13.58 9.07 18.21
C GLU A 34 13.77 8.31 16.89
N LYS A 35 15.00 7.98 16.50
CA LYS A 35 15.26 7.12 15.34
C LYS A 35 14.68 5.72 15.53
N GLN A 36 14.85 5.12 16.70
CA GLN A 36 14.28 3.80 17.00
C GLN A 36 12.74 3.82 16.95
N VAL A 37 12.10 4.90 17.45
CA VAL A 37 10.65 5.10 17.34
C VAL A 37 10.20 5.10 15.88
N VAL A 38 10.85 5.89 15.02
CA VAL A 38 10.49 5.96 13.59
C VAL A 38 10.68 4.60 12.92
N LEU A 39 11.81 3.95 13.16
CA LEU A 39 12.18 2.69 12.54
C LEU A 39 11.25 1.55 12.98
N TYR A 40 10.91 1.48 14.27
CA TYR A 40 9.90 0.55 14.80
C TYR A 40 8.53 0.81 14.19
N SER A 41 8.11 2.08 14.12
CA SER A 41 6.79 2.45 13.61
C SER A 41 6.63 2.12 12.13
N ILE A 42 7.69 2.29 11.33
CA ILE A 42 7.69 1.92 9.92
C ILE A 42 7.63 0.39 9.75
N ARG A 43 8.48 -0.35 10.47
CA ARG A 43 8.53 -1.83 10.39
C ARG A 43 7.22 -2.49 10.76
N ASN A 44 6.55 -1.96 11.78
CA ASN A 44 5.29 -2.47 12.28
C ASN A 44 4.06 -1.79 11.65
N GLN A 45 4.27 -0.95 10.63
CA GLN A 45 3.21 -0.26 9.88
C GLN A 45 2.17 0.46 10.77
N LEU A 46 2.66 1.19 11.78
CA LEU A 46 1.81 1.84 12.77
C LEU A 46 1.09 3.08 12.21
N ARG A 47 -0.09 3.38 12.74
CA ARG A 47 -0.81 4.63 12.43
C ARG A 47 -0.12 5.83 13.06
N TYR A 48 -0.06 6.95 12.35
CA TYR A 48 0.60 8.16 12.82
C TYR A 48 -0.08 8.78 14.06
N ARG A 49 -1.40 8.98 14.03
CA ARG A 49 -2.12 9.84 14.99
C ARG A 49 -2.08 9.40 16.46
N ASN A 50 -1.92 8.10 16.72
CA ASN A 50 -2.01 7.50 18.07
C ASN A 50 -0.69 6.91 18.57
N ASN A 51 0.42 7.17 17.87
CA ASN A 51 1.73 6.63 18.20
C ASN A 51 2.77 7.72 18.40
N LEU A 52 3.85 7.39 19.13
CA LEU A 52 4.98 8.29 19.41
C LEU A 52 5.54 8.98 18.16
N VAL A 53 5.46 8.34 17.00
CA VAL A 53 5.96 8.89 15.73
C VAL A 53 5.37 10.26 15.40
N LYS A 54 4.15 10.58 15.85
CA LYS A 54 3.54 11.92 15.70
C LYS A 54 4.36 13.03 16.35
N HIS A 55 4.99 12.73 17.49
CA HIS A 55 5.80 13.70 18.23
C HIS A 55 7.23 13.82 17.68
N VAL A 56 7.72 12.75 17.08
CA VAL A 56 9.08 12.69 16.52
C VAL A 56 9.13 13.25 15.11
N LYS A 57 8.16 12.89 14.26
CA LYS A 57 8.13 13.23 12.85
C LYS A 57 6.92 14.10 12.57
N LYS A 58 7.11 15.40 12.33
CA LYS A 58 6.01 16.37 12.22
C LYS A 58 5.17 16.21 10.95
N GLU A 59 5.76 15.67 9.89
CA GLU A 59 5.13 15.55 8.57
C GLU A 59 4.50 14.15 8.40
N GLU A 60 3.19 14.06 8.65
CA GLU A 60 2.40 12.83 8.53
C GLU A 60 2.53 12.21 7.12
N ARG A 61 2.44 13.04 6.07
CA ARG A 61 2.56 12.59 4.69
C ARG A 61 3.91 11.91 4.42
N LYS A 62 5.03 12.57 4.78
CA LYS A 62 6.38 12.01 4.60
C LYS A 62 6.61 10.74 5.42
N TYR A 63 5.95 10.61 6.58
CA TYR A 63 6.00 9.38 7.36
C TYR A 63 5.43 8.18 6.57
N TYR A 64 4.24 8.32 6.00
CA TYR A 64 3.63 7.24 5.24
C TYR A 64 4.33 6.98 3.89
N GLU A 65 4.89 8.00 3.25
CA GLU A 65 5.74 7.84 2.06
C GLU A 65 6.98 6.98 2.37
N GLU A 66 7.66 7.23 3.49
CA GLU A 66 8.79 6.41 3.96
C GLU A 66 8.36 5.00 4.36
N LEU A 67 7.21 4.84 5.02
CA LEU A 67 6.65 3.54 5.38
C LEU A 67 6.39 2.69 4.13
N LEU A 68 5.79 3.26 3.09
CA LEU A 68 5.55 2.57 1.82
C LEU A 68 6.84 2.28 1.07
N LYS A 69 7.82 3.19 1.10
CA LYS A 69 9.15 2.91 0.53
C LYS A 69 9.79 1.71 1.20
N TYR A 70 9.86 1.72 2.54
CA TYR A 70 10.38 0.59 3.32
C TYR A 70 9.65 -0.71 3.00
N SER A 71 8.32 -0.68 2.97
CA SER A 71 7.49 -1.86 2.69
C SER A 71 7.78 -2.44 1.30
N ARG A 72 7.96 -1.59 0.28
CA ARG A 72 8.34 -2.03 -1.08
C ARG A 72 9.74 -2.62 -1.13
N ASP A 73 10.71 -1.94 -0.51
CA ASP A 73 12.11 -2.38 -0.48
C ASP A 73 12.26 -3.76 0.20
N HIS A 74 11.35 -4.10 1.12
CA HIS A 74 11.32 -5.37 1.85
C HIS A 74 10.24 -6.35 1.32
N LEU A 75 9.62 -6.07 0.18
CA LEU A 75 8.59 -6.90 -0.46
C LEU A 75 7.39 -7.26 0.44
N MET A 76 7.06 -6.35 1.36
CA MET A 76 5.92 -6.50 2.25
C MET A 76 4.61 -6.36 1.47
N LEU A 77 3.56 -7.04 1.96
CA LEU A 77 2.21 -6.88 1.46
C LEU A 77 1.74 -5.43 1.62
N TYR A 78 0.81 -5.01 0.74
CA TYR A 78 0.15 -3.72 0.85
C TYR A 78 -0.53 -3.59 2.23
N PRO A 79 -0.33 -2.49 2.96
CA PRO A 79 -0.89 -2.32 4.30
C PRO A 79 -2.39 -1.97 4.20
N TYR A 80 -3.24 -2.98 4.03
CA TYR A 80 -4.70 -2.81 3.88
C TYR A 80 -5.35 -2.10 5.07
N HIS A 81 -4.83 -2.29 6.29
CA HIS A 81 -5.29 -1.56 7.48
C HIS A 81 -4.99 -0.06 7.46
N LEU A 82 -4.20 0.42 6.50
CA LEU A 82 -3.91 1.83 6.26
C LEU A 82 -4.48 2.32 4.92
N SER A 83 -5.33 1.54 4.24
CA SER A 83 -5.84 1.86 2.90
C SER A 83 -6.52 3.24 2.84
N ASP A 84 -7.21 3.63 3.91
CA ASP A 84 -7.84 4.95 4.08
C ASP A 84 -6.83 6.09 3.91
N ILE A 85 -5.61 5.92 4.43
CA ILE A 85 -4.52 6.90 4.33
C ILE A 85 -3.80 6.78 2.99
N MET A 86 -3.50 5.56 2.57
CA MET A 86 -2.68 5.32 1.37
C MET A 86 -3.42 5.74 0.10
N VAL A 87 -4.70 5.41 -0.01
CA VAL A 87 -5.49 5.71 -1.20
C VAL A 87 -5.95 7.16 -1.20
N LYS A 88 -6.53 7.66 -0.10
CA LYS A 88 -7.04 9.04 -0.06
C LYS A 88 -5.95 10.09 0.14
N GLY A 89 -4.94 9.79 0.95
CA GLY A 89 -3.86 10.72 1.27
C GLY A 89 -2.68 10.68 0.29
N LEU A 90 -2.24 9.49 -0.10
CA LEU A 90 -1.07 9.32 -0.98
C LEU A 90 -1.43 8.98 -2.44
N ARG A 91 -2.69 8.65 -2.73
CA ARG A 91 -3.15 8.19 -4.06
C ARG A 91 -2.46 6.91 -4.53
N ILE A 92 -2.14 6.02 -3.57
CA ILE A 92 -1.48 4.73 -3.85
C ILE A 92 -2.47 3.60 -3.59
N THR A 93 -2.97 3.02 -4.67
CA THR A 93 -3.83 1.83 -4.67
C THR A 93 -2.99 0.55 -4.49
N PRO A 94 -3.60 -0.56 -4.03
CA PRO A 94 -2.91 -1.86 -4.00
C PRO A 94 -2.27 -2.24 -5.33
N PHE A 95 -2.99 -2.02 -6.44
CA PHE A 95 -2.45 -2.26 -7.79
C PHE A 95 -1.18 -1.46 -8.05
N SER A 96 -1.22 -0.13 -7.90
CA SER A 96 -0.05 0.73 -8.12
C SER A 96 1.14 0.38 -7.22
N TYR A 97 0.87 -0.04 -5.99
CA TYR A 97 1.88 -0.48 -5.04
C TYR A 97 2.58 -1.77 -5.51
N TYR A 98 1.80 -2.79 -5.89
CA TYR A 98 2.35 -4.07 -6.34
C TYR A 98 3.03 -3.95 -7.70
N THR A 99 2.52 -3.13 -8.63
CA THR A 99 3.23 -2.78 -9.87
C THR A 99 4.61 -2.19 -9.56
N GLY A 100 4.70 -1.27 -8.60
CA GLY A 100 5.98 -0.69 -8.17
C GLY A 100 6.94 -1.72 -7.53
N ILE A 101 6.43 -2.70 -6.79
CA ILE A 101 7.24 -3.83 -6.28
C ILE A 101 7.81 -4.65 -7.44
N MET A 102 6.99 -4.94 -8.45
CA MET A 102 7.44 -5.72 -9.62
C MET A 102 8.47 -4.97 -10.46
N GLU A 103 8.35 -3.66 -10.60
CA GLU A 103 9.36 -2.86 -11.29
C GLU A 103 10.74 -3.02 -10.64
N VAL A 104 10.80 -3.01 -9.30
CA VAL A 104 12.05 -3.23 -8.54
C VAL A 104 12.53 -4.66 -8.69
N SER A 105 11.62 -5.64 -8.67
CA SER A 105 11.99 -7.05 -8.73
C SER A 105 12.36 -7.58 -10.09
N LEU A 106 11.83 -7.01 -11.17
CA LEU A 106 12.25 -7.40 -12.50
C LEU A 106 13.69 -6.93 -12.76
N GLY A 107 14.14 -5.89 -12.05
CA GLY A 107 15.52 -5.38 -12.06
C GLY A 107 16.47 -6.01 -11.03
N THR A 108 15.97 -6.76 -10.04
CA THR A 108 16.78 -7.35 -8.95
C THR A 108 16.43 -8.84 -8.79
N ASP A 109 17.35 -9.74 -8.47
CA ASP A 109 17.06 -11.20 -8.33
C ASP A 109 16.11 -11.56 -7.14
N LEU A 110 15.34 -10.61 -6.63
CA LEU A 110 14.48 -10.78 -5.47
C LEU A 110 13.21 -11.57 -5.80
N LYS A 111 12.96 -12.63 -5.04
CA LYS A 111 11.76 -13.48 -5.17
C LYS A 111 10.51 -12.71 -4.81
N GLN A 112 9.53 -12.75 -5.72
CA GLN A 112 8.27 -12.03 -5.55
C GLN A 112 7.29 -12.72 -4.62
N ASN A 113 6.50 -11.88 -3.94
CA ASN A 113 5.40 -12.33 -3.12
C ASN A 113 4.28 -12.87 -4.03
N MET A 114 3.76 -14.07 -3.74
CA MET A 114 2.75 -14.74 -4.57
C MET A 114 1.47 -13.90 -4.74
N SER A 115 1.14 -13.09 -3.75
CA SER A 115 0.00 -12.15 -3.81
C SER A 115 0.18 -11.07 -4.88
N CYS A 116 1.42 -10.66 -5.16
CA CYS A 116 1.75 -9.68 -6.20
C CYS A 116 1.46 -10.25 -7.60
N LEU A 117 1.92 -11.50 -7.84
CA LEU A 117 1.69 -12.22 -9.08
C LEU A 117 0.20 -12.43 -9.36
N ARG A 118 -0.58 -12.83 -8.35
CA ARG A 118 -2.03 -13.02 -8.49
C ARG A 118 -2.75 -11.72 -8.85
N LEU A 119 -2.42 -10.62 -8.16
CA LEU A 119 -3.11 -9.34 -8.36
C LEU A 119 -2.82 -8.70 -9.73
N LEU A 120 -1.65 -8.98 -10.28
CA LEU A 120 -1.28 -8.58 -11.64
C LEU A 120 -1.67 -9.62 -12.70
N GLY A 121 -2.25 -10.76 -12.29
CA GLY A 121 -2.55 -11.91 -13.14
C GLY A 121 -1.32 -12.45 -13.89
N ILE A 122 -0.12 -12.27 -13.35
CA ILE A 122 1.13 -12.76 -13.92
C ILE A 122 1.38 -14.15 -13.36
N GLY A 123 1.36 -15.16 -14.24
CA GLY A 123 1.75 -16.52 -13.86
C GLY A 123 3.25 -16.64 -13.54
N ARG A 124 3.64 -17.67 -12.78
CA ARG A 124 5.05 -17.91 -12.41
C ARG A 124 5.97 -18.02 -13.63
N ASN A 125 5.52 -18.68 -14.71
CA ASN A 125 6.31 -18.84 -15.93
C ASN A 125 6.37 -17.53 -16.72
N GLN A 126 5.26 -16.78 -16.80
CA GLN A 126 5.24 -15.45 -17.40
C GLN A 126 6.18 -14.49 -16.66
N TYR A 127 6.28 -14.58 -15.33
CA TYR A 127 7.24 -13.78 -14.56
C TYR A 127 8.69 -14.11 -14.92
N ILE A 128 9.03 -15.38 -15.06
CA ILE A 128 10.37 -15.82 -15.48
C ILE A 128 10.69 -15.27 -16.87
N ASP A 129 9.73 -15.32 -17.80
CA ASP A 129 9.87 -14.76 -19.15
C ASP A 129 10.06 -13.25 -19.11
N LEU A 130 9.29 -12.54 -18.28
CA LEU A 130 9.42 -11.09 -18.06
C LEU A 130 10.79 -10.70 -17.50
N MET A 131 11.28 -11.43 -16.49
CA MET A 131 12.64 -11.22 -15.95
C MET A 131 13.70 -11.44 -17.03
N ASN A 132 13.57 -12.52 -17.80
CA ASN A 132 14.51 -12.84 -18.88
C ASN A 132 14.48 -11.77 -19.98
N GLN A 133 13.31 -11.22 -20.32
CA GLN A 133 13.16 -10.13 -21.29
C GLN A 133 13.79 -8.82 -20.78
N CYS A 134 13.59 -8.45 -19.51
CA CYS A 134 14.26 -7.30 -18.90
C CYS A 134 15.79 -7.45 -18.92
N ARG A 135 16.32 -8.66 -18.73
CA ARG A 135 17.77 -8.95 -18.73
C ARG A 135 18.38 -9.08 -20.12
N SER A 136 17.64 -9.61 -21.08
CA SER A 136 18.12 -9.94 -22.44
C SER A 136 18.05 -8.78 -23.44
N SER A 137 17.65 -7.57 -23.01
CA SER A 137 17.51 -6.34 -23.82
C SER A 137 18.84 -5.75 -24.36
N LYS A 138 19.69 -6.60 -24.95
CA LYS A 138 20.75 -6.22 -25.90
C LYS A 138 20.35 -6.73 -27.29
N LYS A 139 19.46 -6.03 -28.00
CA LYS A 139 19.44 -6.00 -29.49
C LYS A 139 18.48 -4.92 -30.02
N PHE A 140 19.13 -3.86 -30.50
CA PHE A 140 18.79 -2.93 -31.58
C PHE A 140 17.58 -1.97 -31.55
N PHE A 141 16.48 -2.16 -30.83
CA PHE A 141 15.46 -1.09 -30.76
C PHE A 141 14.74 -1.02 -29.41
N ARG A 142 14.95 0.11 -28.71
CA ARG A 142 14.40 0.54 -27.41
C ARG A 142 14.40 -0.52 -26.29
N ARG A 143 15.17 -0.25 -25.22
CA ARG A 143 15.02 -0.98 -23.95
C ARG A 143 13.56 -0.87 -23.48
N LYS A 144 12.81 -1.97 -23.51
CA LYS A 144 11.54 -2.06 -22.80
C LYS A 144 11.84 -2.05 -21.31
N THR A 145 11.33 -1.05 -20.61
CA THR A 145 11.44 -0.96 -19.15
C THR A 145 10.52 -2.00 -18.50
N ALA A 146 10.77 -2.36 -17.24
CA ALA A 146 9.87 -3.25 -16.50
C ALA A 146 8.41 -2.76 -16.54
N ARG A 147 8.22 -1.43 -16.50
CA ARG A 147 6.91 -0.78 -16.61
C ARG A 147 6.21 -1.01 -17.96
N ASP A 148 6.97 -1.12 -19.05
CA ASP A 148 6.41 -1.39 -20.38
C ASP A 148 5.93 -2.84 -20.54
N LEU A 149 6.38 -3.73 -19.66
CA LEU A 149 6.04 -5.15 -19.68
C LEU A 149 4.97 -5.52 -18.65
N LEU A 150 4.74 -4.66 -17.67
CA LEU A 150 3.74 -4.88 -16.63
C LEU A 150 2.34 -4.42 -17.09
N PRO A 151 1.27 -5.02 -16.54
CA PRO A 151 -0.09 -4.57 -16.81
C PRO A 151 -0.26 -3.08 -16.44
N VAL A 152 -0.86 -2.32 -17.34
CA VAL A 152 -1.22 -0.91 -17.09
C VAL A 152 -2.54 -0.81 -16.32
N LYS A 153 -3.35 -1.87 -16.35
CA LYS A 153 -4.63 -1.99 -15.65
C LYS A 153 -4.67 -3.25 -14.80
N PRO A 154 -5.44 -3.24 -13.70
CA PRO A 154 -5.73 -4.45 -12.94
C PRO A 154 -6.32 -5.52 -13.86
N VAL A 155 -5.99 -6.78 -13.58
CA VAL A 155 -6.61 -7.90 -14.28
C VAL A 155 -8.06 -8.02 -13.86
N GLU A 156 -8.94 -8.30 -14.81
CA GLU A 156 -10.34 -8.58 -14.53
C GLU A 156 -10.43 -9.83 -13.66
N ILE A 157 -10.97 -9.65 -12.46
CA ILE A 157 -11.23 -10.71 -11.50
C ILE A 157 -12.74 -10.86 -11.33
N ALA A 158 -13.19 -12.09 -11.09
CA ALA A 158 -14.57 -12.32 -10.68
C ALA A 158 -14.80 -11.64 -9.32
N ILE A 159 -15.68 -10.64 -9.31
CA ILE A 159 -16.05 -9.93 -8.08
C ILE A 159 -17.11 -10.78 -7.38
N GLU A 160 -16.70 -11.40 -6.28
CA GLU A 160 -17.58 -12.26 -5.49
C GLU A 160 -18.33 -11.46 -4.41
N ALA A 161 -19.44 -11.99 -3.91
CA ALA A 161 -20.32 -11.28 -2.97
C ALA A 161 -19.63 -10.84 -1.66
N TRP A 162 -18.57 -11.53 -1.24
CA TRP A 162 -17.81 -11.24 -0.01
C TRP A 162 -16.71 -10.20 -0.17
N TRP A 163 -16.48 -9.69 -1.38
CA TRP A 163 -15.51 -8.60 -1.56
C TRP A 163 -16.04 -7.31 -0.96
N VAL A 164 -15.14 -6.49 -0.44
CA VAL A 164 -15.47 -5.15 0.06
C VAL A 164 -15.07 -4.12 -0.98
N VAL A 165 -16.04 -3.32 -1.40
CA VAL A 165 -15.87 -2.17 -2.28
C VAL A 165 -15.54 -0.94 -1.42
N GLN A 166 -14.38 -0.34 -1.64
CA GLN A 166 -13.93 0.86 -0.94
C GLN A 166 -13.76 2.04 -1.89
N ALA A 167 -14.14 3.24 -1.46
CA ALA A 167 -13.89 4.46 -2.21
C ALA A 167 -12.39 4.66 -2.42
N GLY A 168 -12.01 4.79 -3.70
CA GLY A 168 -10.67 5.09 -4.13
C GLY A 168 -10.39 6.59 -4.13
N TYR A 169 -9.63 7.03 -5.12
CA TYR A 169 -9.46 8.45 -5.40
C TYR A 169 -10.45 8.85 -6.51
N ILE A 170 -11.46 9.62 -6.14
CA ILE A 170 -12.58 9.97 -7.00
C ILE A 170 -12.42 11.42 -7.44
N THR A 171 -12.36 11.68 -8.75
CA THR A 171 -12.31 13.03 -9.30
C THR A 171 -13.67 13.46 -9.87
N GLU A 172 -13.84 14.77 -10.08
CA GLU A 172 -15.04 15.28 -10.74
C GLU A 172 -15.24 14.71 -12.15
N ASP A 173 -14.15 14.49 -12.88
CA ASP A 173 -14.20 13.92 -14.23
C ASP A 173 -14.65 12.46 -14.21
N ASP A 174 -14.27 11.70 -13.17
CA ASP A 174 -14.79 10.35 -12.97
C ASP A 174 -16.30 10.36 -12.73
N ILE A 175 -16.81 11.30 -11.93
CA ILE A 175 -18.25 11.41 -11.64
C ILE A 175 -19.05 11.81 -12.88
N LYS A 176 -18.50 12.65 -13.78
CA LYS A 176 -19.22 13.11 -14.98
C LYS A 176 -19.62 11.97 -15.91
N ILE A 177 -18.82 10.92 -15.99
CA ILE A 177 -19.06 9.78 -16.89
C ILE A 177 -19.96 8.70 -16.28
N CYS A 178 -20.33 8.81 -15.00
CA CYS A 178 -21.15 7.84 -14.30
C CYS A 178 -22.65 8.14 -14.44
N THR A 179 -23.44 7.07 -14.55
CA THR A 179 -24.89 7.06 -14.50
C THR A 179 -25.42 7.47 -13.12
N THR A 180 -26.70 7.82 -13.02
CA THR A 180 -27.34 8.18 -11.75
C THR A 180 -27.26 7.05 -10.71
N SER A 181 -27.44 5.80 -11.15
CA SER A 181 -27.37 4.64 -10.25
C SER A 181 -25.95 4.42 -9.74
N GLU A 182 -24.93 4.56 -10.59
CA GLU A 182 -23.53 4.46 -10.17
C GLU A 182 -23.15 5.57 -9.19
N LYS A 183 -23.59 6.81 -9.44
CA LYS A 183 -23.39 7.94 -8.51
C LYS A 183 -23.99 7.65 -7.14
N SER A 184 -25.21 7.13 -7.09
CA SER A 184 -25.85 6.77 -5.82
C SER A 184 -25.06 5.72 -5.03
N VAL A 185 -24.47 4.73 -5.71
CA VAL A 185 -23.59 3.74 -5.04
C VAL A 185 -22.29 4.39 -4.55
N ILE A 186 -21.70 5.28 -5.35
CA ILE A 186 -20.49 6.02 -4.97
C ILE A 186 -20.77 6.88 -3.73
N ASP A 187 -21.86 7.64 -3.72
CA ASP A 187 -22.28 8.46 -2.58
C ASP A 187 -22.47 7.59 -1.32
N LYS A 188 -23.14 6.45 -1.47
CA LYS A 188 -23.30 5.49 -0.37
C LYS A 188 -21.96 5.00 0.20
N ILE A 189 -20.98 4.71 -0.66
CA ILE A 189 -19.63 4.28 -0.22
C ILE A 189 -18.87 5.43 0.45
N ILE A 190 -19.05 6.66 -0.02
CA ILE A 190 -18.42 7.85 0.58
C ILE A 190 -19.01 8.12 1.97
N ASP A 191 -20.34 8.10 2.09
CA ASP A 191 -21.07 8.50 3.29
C ASP A 191 -21.05 7.42 4.36
N SER A 192 -21.33 6.17 3.96
CA SER A 192 -21.46 5.03 4.88
C SER A 192 -20.18 4.21 5.00
N GLY A 193 -19.15 4.54 4.20
CA GLY A 193 -17.90 3.80 4.16
C GLY A 193 -17.97 2.50 3.32
N PRO A 194 -17.00 1.60 3.48
CA PRO A 194 -16.87 0.37 2.70
C PRO A 194 -18.16 -0.46 2.64
N GLN A 195 -18.52 -0.95 1.46
CA GLN A 195 -19.73 -1.75 1.23
C GLN A 195 -19.38 -3.16 0.76
N LEU A 196 -20.18 -4.16 1.14
CA LEU A 196 -20.04 -5.52 0.58
C LEU A 196 -20.53 -5.53 -0.86
N ALA A 197 -19.77 -6.14 -1.76
CA ALA A 197 -20.13 -6.28 -3.18
C ALA A 197 -21.48 -6.97 -3.34
N GLY A 198 -21.77 -8.01 -2.55
CA GLY A 198 -23.07 -8.70 -2.56
C GLY A 198 -24.26 -7.87 -2.08
N SER A 199 -24.02 -6.69 -1.49
CA SER A 199 -25.09 -5.76 -1.08
C SER A 199 -25.38 -4.66 -2.10
N LEU A 200 -24.62 -4.64 -3.20
CA LEU A 200 -24.72 -3.66 -4.28
C LEU A 200 -25.27 -4.34 -5.54
N ASP A 201 -25.81 -3.54 -6.47
CA ASP A 201 -26.27 -4.06 -7.76
C ASP A 201 -25.11 -4.65 -8.56
N TYR A 202 -25.31 -5.87 -9.08
CA TYR A 202 -24.29 -6.60 -9.82
C TYR A 202 -23.75 -5.82 -11.03
N ASN A 203 -24.62 -5.19 -11.82
CA ASN A 203 -24.19 -4.46 -13.02
C ASN A 203 -23.39 -3.21 -12.64
N ILE A 204 -23.72 -2.57 -11.52
CA ILE A 204 -22.99 -1.42 -10.99
C ILE A 204 -21.62 -1.83 -10.45
N VAL A 205 -21.55 -2.93 -9.70
CA VAL A 205 -20.27 -3.45 -9.15
C VAL A 205 -19.28 -3.78 -10.27
N HIS A 206 -19.79 -4.32 -11.37
CA HIS A 206 -19.00 -4.68 -12.54
C HIS A 206 -18.84 -3.54 -13.55
N SER A 207 -19.32 -2.33 -13.22
CA SER A 207 -19.26 -1.21 -14.14
C SER A 207 -17.85 -0.63 -14.25
N LYS A 208 -17.55 -0.08 -15.43
CA LYS A 208 -16.27 0.59 -15.69
C LYS A 208 -16.08 1.85 -14.85
N CYS A 209 -17.17 2.54 -14.49
CA CYS A 209 -17.11 3.69 -13.60
C CYS A 209 -16.67 3.22 -12.20
N LEU A 210 -17.34 2.23 -11.61
CA LEU A 210 -17.06 1.81 -10.24
C LEU A 210 -15.65 1.22 -10.09
N THR A 211 -15.19 0.45 -11.06
CA THR A 211 -13.83 -0.12 -11.09
C THR A 211 -12.71 0.91 -11.21
N ASN A 212 -12.99 2.12 -11.69
CA ASN A 212 -12.01 3.22 -11.73
C ASN A 212 -11.97 4.02 -10.42
N VAL A 213 -13.14 4.22 -9.79
CA VAL A 213 -13.28 5.11 -8.62
C VAL A 213 -13.22 4.36 -7.29
N ALA A 214 -13.36 3.05 -7.31
CA ALA A 214 -13.31 2.18 -6.14
C ALA A 214 -12.22 1.12 -6.31
N PHE A 215 -11.74 0.60 -5.18
CA PHE A 215 -10.87 -0.57 -5.17
C PHE A 215 -11.47 -1.65 -4.27
N LEU A 216 -11.09 -2.89 -4.57
CA LEU A 216 -11.57 -4.07 -3.89
C LEU A 216 -10.57 -4.50 -2.81
N SER A 217 -11.08 -4.84 -1.63
CA SER A 217 -10.31 -5.40 -0.53
C SER A 217 -10.98 -6.65 0.03
N LEU A 218 -10.19 -7.57 0.56
CA LEU A 218 -10.68 -8.65 1.42
C LEU A 218 -10.85 -8.12 2.84
N LEU A 219 -11.86 -8.61 3.57
CA LEU A 219 -12.02 -8.39 5.02
C LEU A 219 -10.82 -8.92 5.79
#